data_AF-A0A272EYE7-F1
#
_entry.id   AF-A0A272EYE7-F1
#
_cell.length_a   1.000
_cell.length_b   1.000
_cell.length_c   1.000
_cell.angle_alpha   90.00
_cell.angle_beta   90.00
_cell.angle_gamma   90.00
#
_symmetry.space_group_name_H-M   'P 1'
#
loop_
_entity.id
_entity.type
_entity.pdbx_description
1 polymer ?
#
loop_
_entity_poly.entity_id
_entity_poly.type
_entity_poly.pdbx_seq_one_letter_code
_entity_poly.pdbx_strand_id
1 'polypeptide(L)' 'MTKDAAPKQVATKLDVTLLKPHTHAGTRYATGDKIQVTEPERDWLAGAGIINKPAAQAKEGAK' A
#
# COMPACT_ATOMS: atom_id res chain seq x y z
N MET A 1 -6.74 -7.02 -34.65
CA MET A 1 -7.33 -7.52 -33.39
C MET A 1 -6.26 -8.40 -32.75
N THR A 2 -5.72 -8.24 -31.54
CA THR A 2 -6.25 -7.70 -30.28
C THR A 2 -5.04 -7.29 -29.43
N LYS A 3 -5.10 -6.10 -28.81
CA LYS A 3 -4.09 -5.63 -27.85
C LYS A 3 -4.14 -6.57 -26.64
N ASP A 4 -3.07 -7.33 -26.43
CA ASP A 4 -2.94 -8.29 -25.34
C ASP A 4 -3.23 -7.58 -24.01
N ALA A 5 -4.41 -7.88 -23.46
CA ALA A 5 -4.81 -7.40 -22.16
C ALA A 5 -4.00 -8.20 -21.14
N ALA A 6 -2.90 -7.60 -20.69
CA ALA A 6 -2.04 -8.15 -19.65
C ALA A 6 -2.91 -8.70 -18.51
N PRO A 7 -2.62 -9.94 -18.02
CA PRO A 7 -3.44 -10.59 -17.02
C PRO A 7 -3.57 -9.63 -15.84
N LYS A 8 -4.81 -9.25 -15.54
CA LYS A 8 -5.17 -8.44 -14.39
C LYS A 8 -4.91 -9.32 -13.18
N GLN A 9 -3.63 -9.42 -12.79
CA GLN A 9 -3.19 -10.25 -11.70
C GLN A 9 -4.00 -9.81 -10.49
N VAL A 10 -4.75 -10.77 -9.94
CA VAL A 10 -5.41 -10.69 -8.65
C VAL A 10 -4.32 -10.64 -7.58
N ALA A 11 -3.46 -9.63 -7.64
CA ALA A 11 -2.42 -9.40 -6.66
C ALA A 11 -3.14 -9.03 -5.37
N THR A 12 -3.02 -9.87 -4.36
CA THR A 12 -3.57 -9.64 -3.02
C THR A 12 -3.11 -8.27 -2.54
N LYS A 13 -4.05 -7.33 -2.49
CA LYS A 13 -3.80 -5.96 -2.07
C LYS A 13 -3.95 -5.89 -0.55
N LEU A 14 -2.94 -5.38 0.12
CA LEU A 14 -2.88 -5.16 1.55
C LEU A 14 -3.03 -3.67 1.85
N ASP A 15 -3.85 -3.34 2.84
CA ASP A 15 -3.93 -1.99 3.37
C ASP A 15 -2.70 -1.68 4.22
N VAL A 16 -2.00 -0.59 3.90
CA VAL A 16 -0.84 -0.11 4.64
C VAL A 16 -1.04 1.34 5.05
N THR A 17 -0.63 1.68 6.27
CA THR A 17 -0.66 3.05 6.78
C THR A 17 0.63 3.77 6.44
N LEU A 18 0.51 4.94 5.79
CA LEU A 18 1.63 5.80 5.45
C LEU A 18 2.18 6.51 6.69
N LEU A 19 3.50 6.49 6.88
CA LEU A 19 4.23 7.33 7.84
C LEU A 19 4.70 8.65 7.24
N LYS A 20 4.69 8.76 5.91
CA LYS A 20 5.10 9.95 5.17
C LYS A 20 4.09 10.25 4.06
N PRO A 21 3.92 11.52 3.67
CA PRO A 21 3.08 11.85 2.52
C PRO A 21 3.68 11.20 1.26
N HIS A 22 2.84 10.50 0.50
CA HIS A 22 3.24 9.78 -0.71
C HIS A 22 2.16 9.90 -1.78
N THR A 23 2.56 9.90 -3.05
CA THR A 23 1.60 9.92 -4.15
C THR A 23 1.50 8.51 -4.72
N HIS A 24 0.33 7.89 -4.59
CA HIS A 24 0.07 6.54 -5.05
C HIS A 24 -1.03 6.56 -6.12
N ALA A 25 -0.77 5.93 -7.28
CA ALA A 25 -1.68 5.91 -8.43
C ALA A 25 -2.17 7.30 -8.91
N GLY A 26 -1.33 8.34 -8.75
CA GLY A 26 -1.68 9.73 -9.11
C GLY A 26 -2.50 10.47 -8.03
N THR A 27 -2.87 9.80 -6.95
CA THR A 27 -3.54 10.42 -5.79
C THR A 27 -2.51 10.72 -4.72
N ARG A 28 -2.54 11.92 -4.17
CA ARG A 28 -1.67 12.32 -3.06
C ARG A 28 -2.30 11.89 -1.74
N TYR A 29 -1.54 11.17 -0.95
CA TYR A 29 -1.93 10.70 0.37
C TYR A 29 -1.08 11.36 1.45
N ALA A 30 -1.71 11.65 2.59
CA ALA A 30 -1.04 12.24 3.74
C ALA A 30 -0.41 11.16 4.63
N THR A 31 0.39 11.61 5.61
CA THR A 31 0.81 10.74 6.71
C THR A 31 -0.40 10.31 7.53
N GLY A 32 -0.46 9.02 7.89
CA GLY A 32 -1.59 8.40 8.58
C GLY A 32 -2.66 7.83 7.65
N ASP A 33 -2.60 8.14 6.35
CA ASP A 33 -3.57 7.63 5.38
C ASP A 33 -3.30 6.16 5.02
N LYS A 34 -4.34 5.45 4.58
CA LYS A 34 -4.27 4.03 4.23
C LYS A 34 -4.35 3.85 2.73
N ILE A 35 -3.35 3.18 2.17
CA ILE A 35 -3.33 2.83 0.76
C ILE A 35 -3.32 1.31 0.57
N GLN A 36 -3.94 0.85 -0.52
CA GLN A 36 -3.99 -0.56 -0.85
C GLN A 36 -2.87 -0.89 -1.84
N VAL A 37 -1.88 -1.66 -1.39
CA VAL A 37 -0.67 -1.98 -2.16
C VAL A 37 -0.45 -3.48 -2.21
N THR A 38 0.32 -3.98 -3.16
CA THR A 38 0.68 -5.40 -3.21
C THR A 38 1.75 -5.73 -2.17
N GLU A 39 1.97 -7.00 -1.87
CA GLU A 39 3.07 -7.44 -0.99
C GLU A 39 4.47 -6.90 -1.36
N PRO A 40 4.94 -6.97 -2.62
CA PRO A 40 6.24 -6.40 -2.99
C PRO A 40 6.27 -4.88 -2.86
N GLU A 41 5.17 -4.20 -3.16
CA GLU A 41 5.06 -2.74 -3.03
C GLU A 41 5.09 -2.32 -1.54
N ARG A 42 4.43 -3.08 -0.66
CA ARG A 42 4.54 -2.89 0.80
C ARG A 42 5.98 -3.02 1.26
N ASP A 43 6.70 -4.05 0.81
CA ASP A 43 8.09 -4.26 1.23
C ASP A 43 9.00 -3.11 0.76
N TRP A 44 8.80 -2.66 -0.48
CA TRP A 44 9.46 -1.47 -1.02
C TRP A 44 9.16 -0.21 -0.19
N LEU A 45 7.88 0.05 0.13
CA LEU A 45 7.46 1.18 0.97
C LEU A 45 8.04 1.09 2.39
N ALA A 46 8.14 -0.12 2.95
CA ALA A 46 8.71 -0.35 4.27
C ALA A 46 10.24 -0.12 4.26
N GLY A 47 10.94 -0.61 3.24
CA GLY A 47 12.38 -0.37 3.04
C GLY A 47 12.71 1.10 2.80
N ALA A 48 11.81 1.84 2.13
CA ALA A 48 11.91 3.29 1.95
C ALA A 48 11.53 4.09 3.22
N GLY A 49 11.02 3.44 4.28
CA GLY A 49 10.53 4.09 5.49
C GLY A 49 9.35 5.04 5.21
N ILE A 50 8.52 4.70 4.21
CA ILE A 50 7.29 5.41 3.85
C ILE A 50 6.10 4.84 4.64
N ILE A 51 6.12 3.55 4.95
CA ILE A 51 5.17 2.89 5.85
C ILE A 51 5.93 2.28 7.03
N ASN A 52 5.21 1.95 8.10
CA ASN A 52 5.80 1.14 9.15
C ASN A 52 5.95 -0.30 8.64
N LYS A 53 7.06 -0.97 8.96
CA LYS A 53 7.19 -2.41 8.71
C LYS A 53 6.03 -3.09 9.43
N PRO A 54 5.29 -4.02 8.81
CA PRO A 54 4.12 -4.61 9.45
C PRO A 54 4.57 -5.47 10.63
N ALA A 55 4.70 -4.86 11.82
CA ALA A 55 4.15 -5.49 12.99
C ALA A 55 2.66 -5.58 12.69
N ALA A 56 2.14 -6.81 12.56
CA ALA A 56 0.74 -7.12 12.32
C ALA A 56 -0.14 -6.00 12.84
N GLN A 57 -0.97 -5.39 11.99
CA GLN A 57 -1.90 -4.33 12.38
C GLN A 57 -2.79 -4.86 13.51
N ALA A 58 -2.32 -4.67 14.75
CA ALA A 58 -3.12 -4.65 15.93
C ALA A 58 -4.06 -3.47 15.71
N LYS A 59 -5.28 -3.77 15.31
CA LYS A 59 -6.40 -2.92 15.63
C LYS A 59 -6.40 -2.78 17.16
N GLU A 60 -5.80 -1.72 17.67
CA GLU A 60 -5.99 -1.31 19.04
C GLU A 60 -6.92 -0.09 19.05
N GLY A 61 -8.12 -0.33 19.58
CA GLY A 61 -8.84 0.66 20.39
C GLY A 61 -9.43 1.86 19.67
N ALA A 62 -10.59 1.68 19.03
CA ALA A 62 -11.66 2.65 19.26
C ALA A 62 -12.26 2.31 20.65
N LYS A 63 -12.04 3.18 21.64
CA LYS A 63 -12.71 3.16 22.93
C LYS A 63 -13.73 4.30 22.98
#